data_AF-A0A7J7G8Z4-F1
#
_entry.id   AF-A0A7J7G8Z4-F1
#
_cell.length_a   1.000
_cell.length_b   1.000
_cell.length_c   1.000
_cell.angle_alpha   90.00
_cell.angle_beta   90.00
_cell.angle_gamma   90.00
#
_symmetry.space_group_name_H-M   'P 1'
#
loop_
_entity.id
_entity.type
_entity.pdbx_description
1 polymer ?
#
loop_
_entity_poly.entity_id
_entity_poly.type
_entity_poly.pdbx_seq_one_letter_code
_entity_poly.pdbx_strand_id
1 'polypeptide(L)'
;MESVGVKSVITDKYLRPMKDARLSANGRGNPQMYLEKARTGNDMYHVKSSETNKYWQVKSAGDLWITADADVINEDQRSLACTMFHVNCFATSATDPVGKTARLRHGNLQRYACAFKDGDDYYLRAVSDSTDNDSKDVFVCEKF
;
A
#
# COMPACT_ATOMS: atom_id res chain seq x y z
N MET A 1 5.68 2.34 -14.99
CA MET A 1 5.33 1.44 -13.89
C MET A 1 6.59 0.74 -13.44
N GLU A 2 6.83 0.70 -12.15
CA GLU A 2 8.01 0.05 -11.59
C GLU A 2 7.62 -1.16 -10.75
N SER A 3 8.41 -2.22 -10.87
CA SER A 3 8.25 -3.47 -10.13
C SER A 3 8.82 -3.32 -8.73
N VAL A 4 7.99 -3.55 -7.71
CA VAL A 4 8.35 -3.38 -6.29
C VAL A 4 7.85 -4.54 -5.45
N GLY A 5 8.60 -4.89 -4.41
CA GLY A 5 8.09 -5.64 -3.27
C GLY A 5 7.90 -4.71 -2.07
N VAL A 6 6.75 -4.76 -1.39
CA VAL A 6 6.48 -3.93 -0.22
C VAL A 6 6.60 -4.77 1.05
N LYS A 7 7.62 -4.52 1.87
CA LYS A 7 7.95 -5.31 3.06
C LYS A 7 7.62 -4.54 4.34
N SER A 8 6.93 -5.19 5.28
CA SER A 8 6.66 -4.62 6.61
C SER A 8 7.93 -4.63 7.47
N VAL A 9 8.28 -3.51 8.11
CA VAL A 9 9.48 -3.44 8.96
C VAL A 9 9.34 -4.20 10.27
N ILE A 10 8.11 -4.40 10.75
CA ILE A 10 7.85 -5.03 12.06
C ILE A 10 7.72 -6.56 11.97
N THR A 11 7.40 -7.11 10.81
CA THR A 11 7.23 -8.55 10.62
C THR A 11 8.26 -9.16 9.67
N ASP A 12 9.02 -8.34 8.94
CA ASP A 12 9.92 -8.73 7.85
C ASP A 12 9.24 -9.55 6.73
N LYS A 13 7.90 -9.46 6.65
CA LYS A 13 7.07 -10.14 5.65
C LYS A 13 6.66 -9.17 4.53
N TYR A 14 6.43 -9.72 3.34
CA TYR A 14 6.05 -8.93 2.17
C TYR A 14 4.55 -8.93 1.94
N LEU A 15 3.99 -7.80 1.54
CA LEU A 15 2.64 -7.75 1.00
C LEU A 15 2.57 -8.60 -0.28
N ARG A 16 1.52 -9.40 -0.40
CA ARG A 16 1.29 -10.26 -1.56
C ARG A 16 0.43 -9.56 -2.60
N PRO A 17 0.69 -9.79 -3.90
CA PRO A 17 -0.09 -9.20 -4.98
C PRO A 17 -1.42 -9.95 -5.20
N MET A 18 -2.12 -10.37 -4.16
CA MET A 18 -3.40 -11.05 -4.27
C MET A 18 -4.56 -10.10 -3.96
N LYS A 19 -5.81 -10.58 -4.07
CA LYS A 19 -7.01 -9.77 -3.85
C LYS A 19 -7.00 -9.06 -2.49
N ASP A 20 -6.79 -9.80 -1.41
CA ASP A 20 -6.64 -9.20 -0.09
C ASP A 20 -5.16 -8.82 0.09
N ALA A 21 -4.86 -7.54 0.30
CA ALA A 21 -3.50 -7.05 0.46
C ALA A 21 -2.92 -7.53 1.81
N ARG A 22 -2.53 -8.80 1.89
CA ARG A 22 -2.03 -9.47 3.10
C ARG A 22 -0.53 -9.73 3.02
N LEU A 23 0.12 -9.78 4.18
CA LEU A 23 1.51 -10.18 4.29
C LEU A 23 1.68 -11.68 4.01
N SER A 24 2.85 -12.07 3.53
CA SER A 24 3.21 -13.47 3.32
C SER A 24 3.19 -14.25 4.64
N ALA A 25 2.64 -15.46 4.64
CA ALA A 25 2.64 -16.30 5.83
C ALA A 25 4.08 -16.65 6.25
N ASN A 26 4.93 -17.06 5.30
CA ASN A 26 6.35 -17.40 5.49
C ASN A 26 7.19 -16.96 4.28
N GLY A 27 8.43 -16.51 4.53
CA GLY A 27 9.39 -16.13 3.50
C GLY A 27 8.92 -14.97 2.59
N ARG A 28 9.61 -14.79 1.45
CA ARG A 28 9.35 -13.69 0.50
C ARG A 28 8.15 -13.95 -0.42
N GLY A 29 7.91 -15.20 -0.84
CA GLY A 29 6.93 -15.52 -1.89
C GLY A 29 7.24 -14.79 -3.21
N ASN A 30 6.22 -14.56 -4.05
CA ASN A 30 6.26 -13.55 -5.12
C ASN A 30 5.58 -12.26 -4.62
N PRO A 31 6.33 -11.24 -4.20
CA PRO A 31 5.78 -10.00 -3.67
C PRO A 31 5.57 -8.93 -4.75
N GLN A 32 5.77 -9.26 -6.02
CA GLN A 32 5.84 -8.27 -7.11
C GLN A 32 4.52 -7.50 -7.23
N MET A 33 4.60 -6.18 -7.10
CA MET A 33 3.54 -5.23 -7.41
C MET A 33 4.06 -4.18 -8.39
N TYR A 34 3.16 -3.41 -8.98
CA TYR A 34 3.53 -2.27 -9.80
C TYR A 34 3.14 -0.97 -9.13
N LEU A 35 4.12 -0.10 -8.93
CA LEU A 35 3.89 1.29 -8.58
C LEU A 35 3.73 2.10 -9.87
N GLU A 36 2.58 2.77 -9.99
CA GLU A 36 2.26 3.69 -11.07
C GLU A 36 2.10 5.09 -10.48
N LYS A 37 2.91 6.06 -10.92
CA LYS A 37 2.78 7.44 -10.45
C LYS A 37 1.43 8.02 -10.90
N ALA A 38 0.71 8.64 -9.99
CA ALA A 38 -0.54 9.32 -10.29
C ALA A 38 -0.31 10.53 -11.21
N ARG A 39 -1.33 10.90 -11.97
CA ARG A 39 -1.30 12.09 -12.85
C ARG A 39 -1.49 13.37 -12.05
N THR A 40 -2.13 13.27 -10.89
CA THR A 40 -2.43 14.38 -9.99
C THR A 40 -1.84 14.15 -8.60
N GLY A 41 -1.44 15.25 -7.96
CA GLY A 41 -0.81 15.24 -6.64
C GLY A 41 0.68 14.89 -6.68
N ASN A 42 1.45 15.51 -5.80
CA ASN A 42 2.86 15.19 -5.63
C ASN A 42 2.98 13.88 -4.83
N ASP A 43 3.93 13.03 -5.22
CA ASP A 43 4.26 11.77 -4.53
C ASP A 43 3.07 10.82 -4.30
N MET A 44 2.05 10.94 -5.15
CA MET A 44 0.89 10.05 -5.19
C MET A 44 1.12 8.92 -6.18
N TYR A 45 0.77 7.71 -5.78
CA TYR A 45 0.94 6.50 -6.57
C TYR A 45 -0.31 5.62 -6.50
N HIS A 46 -0.53 4.86 -7.56
CA HIS A 46 -1.41 3.71 -7.60
C HIS A 46 -0.57 2.46 -7.39
N VAL A 47 -1.10 1.50 -6.63
CA VAL A 47 -0.47 0.19 -6.44
C VAL A 47 -1.29 -0.84 -7.20
N LYS A 48 -0.68 -1.55 -8.13
CA LYS A 48 -1.32 -2.58 -8.92
C LYS A 48 -0.76 -3.95 -8.57
N SER A 49 -1.64 -4.90 -8.29
CA SER A 49 -1.26 -6.30 -8.08
C SER A 49 -0.81 -6.93 -9.40
N SER A 50 0.30 -7.68 -9.37
CA SER A 50 0.76 -8.45 -10.54
C SER A 50 -0.07 -9.69 -10.82
N GLU A 51 -0.69 -10.34 -9.82
CA GLU A 51 -1.50 -11.55 -10.02
C GLU A 51 -2.93 -11.24 -10.46
N THR A 52 -3.57 -10.24 -9.83
CA THR A 52 -4.98 -9.89 -10.13
C THR A 52 -5.10 -8.88 -11.27
N ASN A 53 -4.01 -8.18 -11.61
CA ASN A 53 -3.98 -7.07 -12.56
C ASN A 53 -4.93 -5.91 -12.19
N LYS A 54 -5.29 -5.79 -10.90
CA LYS A 54 -6.19 -4.79 -10.34
C LYS A 54 -5.46 -3.86 -9.37
N TYR A 55 -6.02 -2.67 -9.19
CA TYR A 55 -5.48 -1.62 -8.33
C TYR A 55 -5.99 -1.73 -6.89
N TRP A 56 -5.15 -1.30 -5.96
CA TRP A 56 -5.52 -1.16 -4.57
C TRP A 56 -6.58 -0.09 -4.36
N GLN A 57 -7.57 -0.43 -3.53
CA GLN A 57 -8.67 0.42 -3.12
C GLN A 57 -9.10 0.02 -1.71
N VAL A 58 -9.76 0.91 -0.98
CA VAL A 58 -10.49 0.51 0.22
C VAL A 58 -11.70 -0.37 -0.15
N LYS A 59 -11.92 -1.45 0.60
CA LYS A 59 -13.00 -2.40 0.34
C LYS A 59 -14.39 -1.77 0.42
N SER A 60 -14.66 -0.94 1.43
CA SER A 60 -15.89 -0.12 1.51
C SER A 60 -15.78 0.98 2.59
N ALA A 61 -16.77 1.87 2.67
CA ALA A 61 -16.82 2.91 3.69
C ALA A 61 -16.80 2.39 5.14
N GLY A 62 -17.42 1.23 5.40
CA GLY A 62 -17.44 0.58 6.71
C GLY A 62 -16.32 -0.43 6.91
N ASP A 63 -15.58 -0.76 5.85
CA ASP A 63 -14.58 -1.81 5.85
C ASP A 63 -13.26 -1.32 5.26
N LEU A 64 -12.38 -0.85 6.15
CA LEU A 64 -11.15 -0.13 5.80
C LEU A 64 -9.99 -1.03 5.34
N TRP A 65 -10.25 -2.31 5.01
CA TRP A 65 -9.27 -3.19 4.39
C TRP A 65 -8.89 -2.67 3.00
N ILE A 66 -7.61 -2.82 2.65
CA ILE A 66 -7.14 -2.55 1.30
C ILE A 66 -7.22 -3.84 0.48
N THR A 67 -7.89 -3.78 -0.66
CA THR A 67 -8.00 -4.90 -1.61
C THR A 67 -7.57 -4.48 -3.01
N ALA A 68 -7.06 -5.43 -3.80
CA ALA A 68 -6.76 -5.28 -5.21
C ALA A 68 -8.00 -5.62 -6.05
N ASP A 69 -9.08 -4.83 -5.92
CA ASP A 69 -10.35 -5.08 -6.61
C ASP A 69 -10.64 -4.11 -7.77
N ALA A 70 -10.01 -2.94 -7.78
CA ALA A 70 -10.32 -1.87 -8.75
C ALA A 70 -9.76 -2.17 -10.15
N ASP A 71 -10.64 -2.17 -11.16
CA ASP A 71 -10.26 -2.40 -12.56
C ASP A 71 -9.51 -1.22 -13.19
N VAL A 72 -9.79 -0.01 -12.71
CA VAL A 72 -9.24 1.24 -13.24
C VAL A 72 -8.79 2.14 -12.09
N ILE A 73 -7.83 3.00 -12.40
CA ILE A 73 -7.40 4.06 -11.47
C ILE A 73 -8.53 5.06 -11.23
N ASN A 74 -8.60 5.61 -10.02
CA ASN A 74 -9.46 6.73 -9.69
C ASN A 74 -8.69 7.73 -8.82
N GLU A 75 -8.48 8.93 -9.39
CA GLU A 75 -7.72 10.01 -8.76
C GLU A 75 -8.61 11.04 -8.02
N ASP A 76 -9.92 10.82 -7.95
CA ASP A 76 -10.80 11.65 -7.14
C ASP A 76 -10.62 11.31 -5.66
N GLN A 77 -9.85 12.12 -4.93
CA GLN A 77 -9.63 11.98 -3.49
C GLN A 77 -10.90 12.19 -2.66
N ARG A 78 -12.02 12.64 -3.22
CA ARG A 78 -13.31 12.71 -2.51
C ARG A 78 -14.13 11.44 -2.68
N SER A 79 -13.75 10.56 -3.60
CA SER A 79 -14.45 9.32 -3.87
C SER A 79 -13.94 8.17 -3.00
N LEU A 80 -14.85 7.36 -2.47
CA LEU A 80 -14.51 6.08 -1.84
C LEU A 80 -13.82 5.12 -2.81
N ALA A 81 -14.02 5.33 -4.12
CA ALA A 81 -13.37 4.54 -5.14
C ALA A 81 -11.92 4.98 -5.43
N CYS A 82 -11.38 5.99 -4.73
CA CYS A 82 -10.01 6.48 -4.88
C CYS A 82 -8.99 5.34 -4.74
N THR A 83 -8.05 5.27 -5.69
CA THR A 83 -6.96 4.26 -5.72
C THR A 83 -5.59 4.85 -5.38
N MET A 84 -5.53 6.15 -5.09
CA MET A 84 -4.28 6.84 -4.84
C MET A 84 -3.80 6.66 -3.41
N PHE A 85 -2.49 6.50 -3.25
CA PHE A 85 -1.78 6.53 -1.99
C PHE A 85 -0.66 7.56 -2.06
N HIS A 86 -0.57 8.41 -1.04
CA HIS A 86 0.59 9.26 -0.84
C HIS A 86 1.71 8.40 -0.25
N VAL A 87 2.85 8.32 -0.93
CA VAL A 87 3.98 7.47 -0.54
C VAL A 87 5.02 8.33 0.16
N ASN A 88 4.87 8.50 1.48
CA ASN A 88 5.71 9.36 2.30
C ASN A 88 7.07 8.67 2.56
N CYS A 89 8.07 8.96 1.73
CA CYS A 89 9.42 8.45 1.91
C CYS A 89 10.14 9.15 3.08
N PHE A 90 10.91 8.39 3.86
CA PHE A 90 11.63 8.94 5.03
C PHE A 90 12.87 9.78 4.64
N ALA A 91 13.33 9.70 3.38
CA ALA A 91 14.44 10.49 2.87
C ALA A 91 13.92 11.73 2.11
N THR A 92 14.41 12.91 2.46
CA THR A 92 13.82 14.22 2.10
C THR A 92 14.03 14.70 0.66
N SER A 93 14.83 13.99 -0.15
CA SER A 93 15.19 14.42 -1.51
C SER A 93 14.81 13.43 -2.62
N ALA A 94 14.30 12.26 -2.29
CA ALA A 94 13.98 11.22 -3.26
C ALA A 94 12.48 11.25 -3.61
N THR A 95 12.18 11.44 -4.88
CA THR A 95 10.81 11.37 -5.42
C THR A 95 10.41 9.96 -5.84
N ASP A 96 11.34 9.00 -5.81
CA ASP A 96 11.09 7.60 -6.16
C ASP A 96 11.04 6.73 -4.89
N PRO A 97 9.91 6.04 -4.63
CA PRO A 97 9.78 5.15 -3.48
C PRO A 97 10.64 3.88 -3.59
N VAL A 98 11.11 3.47 -4.77
CA VAL A 98 11.87 2.23 -4.90
C VAL A 98 13.23 2.31 -4.20
N GLY A 99 13.52 1.28 -3.39
CA GLY A 99 14.69 1.21 -2.52
C GLY A 99 14.57 2.04 -1.24
N LYS A 100 13.38 2.51 -0.86
CA LYS A 100 13.18 3.42 0.28
C LYS A 100 12.25 2.84 1.34
N THR A 101 12.42 3.34 2.57
CA THR A 101 11.43 3.20 3.63
C THR A 101 10.37 4.29 3.47
N ALA A 102 9.10 3.91 3.50
CA ALA A 102 7.97 4.80 3.28
C ALA A 102 6.75 4.44 4.15
N ARG A 103 5.83 5.39 4.26
CA ARG A 103 4.45 5.17 4.72
C ARG A 103 3.49 5.33 3.54
N LEU A 104 2.42 4.57 3.54
CA LEU A 104 1.37 4.64 2.52
C LEU A 104 0.13 5.28 3.13
N ARG A 105 -0.25 6.49 2.70
CA ARG A 105 -1.44 7.18 3.18
C ARG A 105 -2.52 7.20 2.10
N HIS A 106 -3.69 6.62 2.38
CA HIS A 106 -4.77 6.52 1.41
C HIS A 106 -5.32 7.92 1.04
N GLY A 107 -5.49 8.20 -0.24
CA GLY A 107 -5.86 9.52 -0.76
C GLY A 107 -7.24 10.00 -0.32
N ASN A 108 -8.26 9.14 -0.31
CA ASN A 108 -9.58 9.54 0.18
C ASN A 108 -9.70 9.55 1.71
N LEU A 109 -9.40 8.42 2.36
CA LEU A 109 -9.50 8.31 3.81
C LEU A 109 -8.54 9.21 4.59
N GLN A 110 -7.43 9.65 3.98
CA GLN A 110 -6.39 10.44 4.64
C GLN A 110 -5.79 9.71 5.87
N ARG A 111 -5.84 8.38 5.87
CA ARG A 111 -5.31 7.47 6.90
C ARG A 111 -4.16 6.64 6.35
N TYR A 112 -3.17 6.36 7.19
CA TYR A 112 -2.07 5.46 6.91
C TYR A 112 -2.56 4.01 6.87
N ALA A 113 -2.09 3.29 5.85
CA ALA A 113 -2.25 1.86 5.73
C ALA A 113 -1.28 1.16 6.69
N CYS A 114 -1.79 0.24 7.50
CA CYS A 114 -1.04 -0.45 8.53
C CYS A 114 -1.16 -1.97 8.34
N ALA A 115 -0.08 -2.68 8.65
CA ALA A 115 -0.12 -4.12 8.88
C ALA A 115 -0.97 -4.39 10.14
N PHE A 116 -2.18 -4.89 9.93
CA PHE A 116 -3.16 -5.16 10.96
C PHE A 116 -3.31 -6.68 11.13
N LYS A 117 -3.20 -7.16 12.36
CA LYS A 117 -3.32 -8.58 12.67
C LYS A 117 -4.80 -8.99 12.71
N ASP A 118 -5.15 -10.02 11.94
CA ASP A 118 -6.47 -10.65 11.97
C ASP A 118 -6.29 -12.17 11.97
N GLY A 119 -6.69 -12.80 13.07
CA GLY A 119 -6.30 -14.18 13.39
C GLY A 119 -4.76 -14.34 13.45
N ASP A 120 -4.24 -15.30 12.69
CA ASP A 120 -2.81 -15.60 12.59
C ASP A 120 -2.10 -14.84 11.45
N ASP A 121 -2.86 -14.09 10.65
CA ASP A 121 -2.38 -13.37 9.48
C ASP A 121 -2.31 -11.85 9.71
N TYR A 122 -1.62 -11.16 8.80
CA TYR A 122 -1.56 -9.70 8.76
C TYR A 122 -2.10 -9.19 7.43
N TYR A 123 -3.03 -8.25 7.48
CA TYR A 123 -3.68 -7.61 6.34
C TYR A 123 -3.40 -6.11 6.34
N LEU A 124 -3.44 -5.49 5.17
CA LEU A 124 -3.28 -4.05 5.04
C LEU A 124 -4.62 -3.34 5.29
N ARG A 125 -4.64 -2.41 6.25
CA ARG A 125 -5.85 -1.67 6.62
C ARG A 125 -5.55 -0.18 6.80
N ALA A 126 -6.35 0.70 6.21
CA ALA A 126 -6.17 2.16 6.32
C ALA A 126 -6.77 2.69 7.63
N VAL A 127 -6.06 2.52 8.75
CA VAL A 127 -6.61 2.73 10.10
C VAL A 127 -5.96 3.83 10.91
N SER A 128 -4.74 4.28 10.62
CA SER A 128 -4.08 5.27 11.48
C SER A 128 -4.18 6.69 10.92
N ASP A 129 -4.57 7.66 11.71
CA ASP A 129 -4.47 9.09 11.36
C ASP A 129 -3.14 9.71 11.80
N SER A 130 -2.39 9.04 12.69
CA SER A 130 -1.07 9.43 13.17
C SER A 130 0.01 8.46 12.69
N THR A 131 1.27 8.88 12.82
CA THR A 131 2.46 8.04 12.58
C THR A 131 2.98 7.35 13.83
N ASP A 132 2.33 7.56 14.97
CA ASP A 132 2.66 6.96 16.27
C ASP A 132 1.88 5.65 16.44
N ASN A 133 2.29 4.63 15.68
CA ASN A 133 1.55 3.37 15.57
C ASN A 133 2.49 2.15 15.60
N ASP A 134 3.50 2.17 16.48
CA ASP A 134 4.48 1.09 16.64
C ASP A 134 5.14 0.63 15.33
N SER A 135 5.30 1.55 14.36
CA SER A 135 5.80 1.27 13.01
C SER A 135 4.97 0.27 12.17
N LYS A 136 3.71 -0.02 12.56
CA LYS A 136 2.80 -0.89 11.77
C LYS A 136 2.47 -0.32 10.39
N ASP A 137 2.66 0.97 10.21
CA ASP A 137 2.46 1.76 8.99
C ASP A 137 3.74 1.96 8.15
N VAL A 138 4.86 1.36 8.57
CA VAL A 138 6.16 1.55 7.95
C VAL A 138 6.54 0.35 7.09
N PHE A 139 6.91 0.63 5.84
CA PHE A 139 7.26 -0.38 4.85
C PHE A 139 8.56 -0.03 4.13
N VAL A 140 9.29 -1.05 3.67
CA VAL A 140 10.39 -0.93 2.73
C VAL A 140 9.88 -1.30 1.34
N CYS A 141 9.99 -0.37 0.40
CA CYS A 141 9.72 -0.59 -1.02
C CYS A 141 11.01 -1.11 -1.68
N GLU A 142 11.15 -2.42 -1.85
CA GLU A 142 12.34 -3.03 -2.44
C GLU A 142 12.18 -3.23 -3.94
N LYS A 143 13.25 -2.98 -4.70
CA LYS A 143 13.27 -3.27 -6.14
C LYS A 143 13.13 -4.78 -6.38
N PHE A 144 12.33 -5.15 -7.38
CA PHE A 144 12.11 -6.53 -7.79
C PHE A 144 12.40 -6.72 -9.27
#